data_AF-A0A6B3LU33-F1
#
_entry.id   AF-A0A6B3LU33-F1
#
_cell.length_a   1.000
_cell.length_b   1.000
_cell.length_c   1.000
_cell.angle_alpha   90.00
_cell.angle_beta   90.00
_cell.angle_gamma   90.00
#
_symmetry.space_group_name_H-M   'P 1'
#
loop_
_entity.id
_entity.type
_entity.pdbx_description
1 polymer ?
#
loop_
_entity_poly.entity_id
_entity_poly.type
_entity_poly.pdbx_seq_one_letter_code
_entity_poly.pdbx_strand_id
1 'polypeptide(L)'
;MEERIERRYPVDFKIEEARFTDLNTVVLRGISLVPLERDTLFVTDSVHATVSLKSILKGRIVFNKLEVSDGYLTAKKDGEVNNFSFLFRSGDATPADTTGNKGRNYGELLNRVLKTAFDNVPDKVDFRNLNMSYTSPHRIVDVKLPFLKMDDGRIETQLTVQMDSIENNMLVRGTINPGDYNISASIFATDTSGIQVPYLKEKFGGTARFDTLYLSLEDKTYRRDRLTIKGKGRMKNLVVNHPRIATEDVYVNEGAVEYVVTLGQNYFSIDEGTRVRVNKAIANVTASYQPKPSKIIDLKIETESVPANDFFESLPPGLFENLEGIKAQGELQYKMSFHVNFDQLDSLKFNSDLDASKDFKILQWGKTNIEKIKGSFVHTVYEYGKPVRTFTVGPSNPFFAPINQISPYLRNAILTAEDAGFYSHKGFHEEAFRQAIIKNLKEGEFVRGGSTISMQLVKNVFLTRHKTITRKVEEAIIVWLIENLNLVSKNRMFEVYLNIIEWGPNVYGAKDASRFYFGKQPDELNLAEAIFLTSIIPSPKRYRSSFDSYGNLRSHKGYYYRLIGGIMRRRGLITEAEYENLYPNVKLYGRARDLIVTAPDTTQLEDDTSKFELETIDLLDF
;
A
#
# COMPACT_ATOMS: atom_id res chain seq x y z
N MET A 1 -43.56 27.75 -10.97
CA MET A 1 -42.37 26.93 -10.63
C MET A 1 -41.14 27.80 -10.63
N GLU A 2 -40.95 28.59 -11.68
CA GLU A 2 -39.90 29.60 -11.88
C GLU A 2 -39.73 30.52 -10.66
N GLU A 3 -40.75 31.31 -10.29
CA GLU A 3 -40.66 32.20 -9.12
C GLU A 3 -40.20 31.51 -7.83
N ARG A 4 -40.56 30.23 -7.63
CA ARG A 4 -40.18 29.49 -6.42
C ARG A 4 -38.70 29.08 -6.45
N ILE A 5 -38.17 28.76 -7.62
CA ILE A 5 -36.76 28.40 -7.81
C ILE A 5 -35.90 29.65 -7.68
N GLU A 6 -36.29 30.75 -8.33
CA GLU A 6 -35.57 32.02 -8.32
C GLU A 6 -35.59 32.72 -6.94
N ARG A 7 -36.67 32.55 -6.16
CA ARG A 7 -36.69 32.99 -4.76
C ARG A 7 -35.73 32.21 -3.86
N ARG A 8 -35.42 30.97 -4.23
CA ARG A 8 -34.60 30.06 -3.40
C ARG A 8 -33.12 30.07 -3.82
N TYR A 9 -32.85 30.29 -5.09
CA TYR A 9 -31.52 30.20 -5.68
C TYR A 9 -31.28 31.41 -6.59
N PRO A 10 -30.05 31.98 -6.60
CA PRO A 10 -29.68 33.11 -7.45
C PRO A 10 -29.49 32.66 -8.91
N VAL A 11 -30.58 32.30 -9.57
CA VAL A 11 -30.62 31.77 -10.94
C VAL A 11 -31.74 32.44 -11.74
N ASP A 12 -31.57 32.52 -13.05
CA ASP A 12 -32.62 32.73 -14.05
C ASP A 12 -33.05 31.33 -14.54
N PHE A 13 -34.29 30.95 -14.24
CA PHE A 13 -34.83 29.64 -14.61
C PHE A 13 -36.04 29.82 -15.53
N LYS A 14 -35.86 29.44 -16.80
CA LYS A 14 -36.87 29.63 -17.85
C LYS A 14 -37.41 28.31 -18.36
N ILE A 15 -38.71 28.30 -18.65
CA ILE A 15 -39.41 27.25 -19.38
C ILE A 15 -40.17 27.92 -20.54
N GLU A 16 -39.88 27.55 -21.78
CA GLU A 16 -40.53 28.13 -22.96
C GLU A 16 -41.99 27.68 -23.11
N GLU A 17 -42.26 26.38 -22.95
CA GLU A 17 -43.61 25.82 -23.04
C GLU A 17 -43.84 24.87 -21.86
N ALA A 18 -44.96 25.03 -21.15
CA ALA A 18 -45.38 24.12 -20.08
C ALA A 18 -46.85 23.73 -20.28
N ARG A 19 -47.13 22.43 -20.34
CA ARG A 19 -48.50 21.93 -20.47
C ARG A 19 -48.73 20.65 -19.67
N PHE A 20 -49.94 20.50 -19.15
CA PHE A 20 -50.40 19.22 -18.63
C PHE A 20 -50.85 18.33 -19.78
N THR A 21 -50.41 17.08 -19.77
CA THR A 21 -50.89 16.07 -20.72
C THR A 21 -52.00 15.22 -20.13
N ASP A 22 -52.03 15.10 -18.79
CA ASP A 22 -53.08 14.48 -18.01
C ASP A 22 -53.13 15.12 -16.59
N LEU A 23 -53.84 14.50 -15.64
CA LEU A 23 -54.03 15.02 -14.28
C LEU A 23 -52.75 15.10 -13.43
N ASN A 24 -51.69 14.36 -13.77
CA ASN A 24 -50.48 14.27 -12.96
C ASN A 24 -49.17 14.29 -13.77
N THR A 25 -49.24 14.48 -15.08
CA THR A 25 -48.10 14.55 -15.99
C THR A 25 -47.96 15.93 -16.60
N VAL A 26 -46.80 16.54 -16.36
CA VAL A 26 -46.42 17.82 -16.95
C VAL A 26 -45.34 17.60 -18.01
N VAL A 27 -45.48 18.30 -19.13
CA VAL A 27 -44.47 18.39 -20.18
C VAL A 27 -43.95 19.82 -20.18
N LEU A 28 -42.64 19.94 -20.02
CA LEU A 28 -41.89 21.19 -20.04
C LEU A 28 -40.97 21.16 -21.25
N ARG A 29 -40.87 22.24 -22.01
CA ARG A 29 -39.96 22.36 -23.17
C ARG A 29 -39.13 23.62 -23.08
N GLY A 30 -37.93 23.55 -23.66
CA GLY A 30 -36.98 24.66 -23.69
C GLY A 30 -36.59 25.10 -22.28
N ILE A 31 -36.18 24.15 -21.43
CA ILE A 31 -35.76 24.48 -20.07
C ILE A 31 -34.34 25.02 -20.11
N SER A 32 -34.10 26.14 -19.44
CA SER A 32 -32.76 26.64 -19.18
C SER A 32 -32.61 27.09 -17.73
N LEU A 33 -31.44 26.81 -17.16
CA LEU A 33 -31.05 27.23 -15.83
C LEU A 33 -29.70 27.94 -15.92
N VAL A 34 -29.73 29.25 -15.74
CA VAL A 34 -28.56 30.14 -15.84
C VAL A 34 -28.35 30.79 -14.49
N PRO A 35 -27.26 30.48 -13.75
CA PRO A 35 -26.96 31.20 -12.53
C PRO A 35 -26.61 32.66 -12.84
N LEU A 36 -27.00 33.58 -11.96
CA LEU A 36 -26.80 35.01 -12.18
C LEU A 36 -25.30 35.33 -12.40
N GLU A 37 -24.98 36.05 -13.48
CA GLU A 37 -23.60 36.42 -13.87
C GLU A 37 -22.66 35.22 -14.09
N ARG A 38 -23.21 34.07 -14.47
CA ARG A 38 -22.46 32.84 -14.73
C ARG A 38 -22.91 32.19 -16.04
N ASP A 39 -22.09 31.27 -16.52
CA ASP A 39 -22.42 30.44 -17.67
C ASP A 39 -23.58 29.50 -17.36
N THR A 40 -24.40 29.23 -18.38
CA THR A 40 -25.54 28.32 -18.32
C THR A 40 -25.15 26.98 -17.69
N LEU A 41 -25.85 26.59 -16.63
CA LEU A 41 -25.57 25.34 -15.92
C LEU A 41 -26.29 24.17 -16.57
N PHE A 42 -27.55 24.36 -16.98
CA PHE A 42 -28.36 23.27 -17.51
C PHE A 42 -29.31 23.76 -18.59
N VAL A 43 -29.42 22.99 -19.68
CA VAL A 43 -30.46 23.14 -20.71
C VAL A 43 -31.02 21.78 -21.10
N THR A 44 -32.27 21.74 -21.56
CA THR A 44 -32.87 20.53 -22.14
C THR A 44 -34.05 20.90 -23.03
N ASP A 45 -34.21 20.17 -24.13
CA ASP A 45 -35.29 20.36 -25.09
C ASP A 45 -36.65 20.04 -24.48
N SER A 46 -36.76 18.94 -23.75
CA SER A 46 -38.01 18.55 -23.10
C SER A 46 -37.83 17.68 -21.86
N VAL A 47 -38.71 17.89 -20.88
CA VAL A 47 -38.87 17.08 -19.68
C VAL A 47 -40.32 16.66 -19.54
N HIS A 48 -40.55 15.35 -19.46
CA HIS A 48 -41.85 14.76 -19.17
C HIS A 48 -41.81 14.17 -17.76
N ALA A 49 -42.56 14.77 -16.84
CA ALA A 49 -42.55 14.38 -15.44
C ALA A 49 -43.95 14.00 -14.97
N THR A 50 -44.14 12.73 -14.61
CA THR A 50 -45.38 12.23 -14.00
C THR A 50 -45.19 12.17 -12.49
N VAL A 51 -45.97 12.94 -11.74
CA VAL A 51 -45.90 12.98 -10.27
C VAL A 51 -46.78 11.89 -9.66
N SER A 52 -46.29 11.28 -8.58
CA SER A 52 -47.06 10.32 -7.80
C SER A 52 -48.17 11.01 -7.01
N LEU A 53 -49.44 10.73 -7.33
CA LEU A 53 -50.60 11.27 -6.60
C LEU A 53 -50.55 10.92 -5.10
N LYS A 54 -50.07 9.70 -4.76
CA LYS A 54 -49.85 9.27 -3.36
C LYS A 54 -48.77 10.08 -2.66
N SER A 55 -47.73 10.53 -3.37
CA SER A 55 -46.67 11.37 -2.80
C SER A 55 -47.18 12.77 -2.48
N ILE A 56 -47.98 13.35 -3.39
CA ILE A 56 -48.61 14.66 -3.21
C ILE A 56 -49.46 14.67 -1.92
N LEU A 57 -50.26 13.62 -1.70
CA LEU A 57 -51.07 13.45 -0.48
C LEU A 57 -50.23 13.33 0.80
N LYS A 58 -48.96 12.93 0.70
CA LYS A 58 -47.99 12.86 1.81
C LYS A 58 -47.13 14.12 1.94
N GLY A 59 -47.42 15.17 1.17
CA GLY A 59 -46.67 16.43 1.19
C GLY A 59 -45.26 16.36 0.61
N ARG A 60 -44.96 15.35 -0.22
CA ARG A 60 -43.66 15.19 -0.91
C ARG A 60 -43.87 15.04 -2.41
N ILE A 61 -42.96 15.54 -3.23
CA ILE A 61 -43.02 15.35 -4.69
C ILE A 61 -42.09 14.19 -5.03
N VAL A 62 -42.68 13.06 -5.45
CA VAL A 62 -41.94 11.92 -6.01
C VAL A 62 -42.45 11.69 -7.43
N PHE A 63 -41.55 11.46 -8.38
CA PHE A 63 -41.90 11.21 -9.77
C PHE A 63 -42.09 9.72 -10.02
N ASN A 64 -43.22 9.32 -10.60
CA ASN A 64 -43.43 7.96 -11.09
C ASN A 64 -42.62 7.73 -12.39
N LYS A 65 -42.62 8.74 -13.27
CA LYS A 65 -41.95 8.69 -14.57
C LYS A 65 -41.21 9.99 -14.81
N LEU A 66 -39.96 9.89 -15.25
CA LEU A 66 -39.16 11.04 -15.65
C LEU A 66 -38.51 10.75 -17.01
N GLU A 67 -38.88 11.51 -18.03
CA GLU A 67 -38.22 11.47 -19.35
C GLU A 67 -37.55 12.80 -19.63
N VAL A 68 -36.32 12.78 -20.12
CA VAL A 68 -35.53 13.97 -20.44
C VAL A 68 -34.89 13.77 -21.80
N SER A 69 -35.05 14.73 -22.71
CA SER A 69 -34.43 14.67 -24.04
C SER A 69 -33.46 15.82 -24.25
N ASP A 70 -32.30 15.49 -24.82
CA ASP A 70 -31.28 16.43 -25.28
C ASP A 70 -30.84 17.41 -24.18
N GLY A 71 -30.48 16.84 -23.03
CA GLY A 71 -30.05 17.58 -21.85
C GLY A 71 -28.55 17.86 -21.87
N TYR A 72 -28.15 19.09 -21.56
CA TYR A 72 -26.75 19.48 -21.39
C TYR A 72 -26.54 20.08 -20.00
N LEU A 73 -25.66 19.48 -19.22
CA LEU A 73 -25.22 20.00 -17.91
C LEU A 73 -23.77 20.50 -18.05
N THR A 74 -23.54 21.78 -17.83
CA THR A 74 -22.20 22.41 -17.95
C THR A 74 -21.75 22.92 -16.60
N ALA A 75 -20.81 22.24 -15.96
CA ALA A 75 -20.20 22.66 -14.71
C ALA A 75 -18.84 23.33 -14.96
N LYS A 76 -18.76 24.65 -14.78
CA LYS A 76 -17.53 25.41 -14.99
C LYS A 76 -17.01 25.99 -13.69
N LYS A 77 -15.71 25.83 -13.45
CA LYS A 77 -14.99 26.41 -12.30
C LYS A 77 -13.73 27.12 -12.77
N ASP A 78 -13.61 28.40 -12.44
CA ASP A 78 -12.43 29.22 -12.67
C ASP A 78 -11.98 29.86 -11.34
N GLY A 79 -10.86 29.39 -10.79
CA GLY A 79 -10.44 29.73 -9.43
C GLY A 79 -11.51 29.37 -8.39
N GLU A 80 -11.96 30.37 -7.62
CA GLU A 80 -13.05 30.24 -6.64
C GLU A 80 -14.45 30.40 -7.26
N VAL A 81 -14.52 30.96 -8.46
CA VAL A 81 -15.77 31.24 -9.16
C VAL A 81 -16.24 29.97 -9.87
N ASN A 82 -17.53 29.66 -9.74
CA ASN A 82 -18.13 28.54 -10.47
C ASN A 82 -19.64 28.76 -10.66
N ASN A 83 -20.22 28.02 -11.59
CA ASN A 83 -21.63 28.14 -11.96
C ASN A 83 -22.55 27.10 -11.27
N PHE A 84 -22.11 26.43 -10.20
CA PHE A 84 -22.90 25.37 -9.55
C PHE A 84 -22.92 25.44 -8.01
N SER A 85 -22.09 26.25 -7.37
CA SER A 85 -21.93 26.27 -5.92
C SER A 85 -23.15 26.76 -5.16
N PHE A 86 -24.03 27.49 -5.83
CA PHE A 86 -25.32 27.93 -5.27
C PHE A 86 -26.22 26.74 -4.90
N LEU A 87 -26.05 25.58 -5.55
CA LEU A 87 -26.80 24.36 -5.24
C LEU A 87 -26.50 23.81 -3.84
N PHE A 88 -25.32 24.13 -3.29
CA PHE A 88 -24.86 23.64 -1.99
C PHE A 88 -25.11 24.62 -0.84
N ARG A 89 -25.47 25.88 -1.14
CA ARG A 89 -25.85 26.87 -0.11
C ARG A 89 -27.37 26.89 0.03
N SER A 90 -27.92 26.10 0.95
CA SER A 90 -29.25 26.34 1.49
C SER A 90 -29.16 27.34 2.65
N GLY A 91 -29.92 28.43 2.61
CA GLY A 91 -29.92 29.48 3.65
C GLY A 91 -30.15 28.94 5.08
N ASP A 92 -29.60 29.67 6.06
CA ASP A 92 -29.79 29.65 7.53
C ASP A 92 -29.99 28.32 8.28
N ALA A 93 -29.88 27.18 7.62
CA ALA A 93 -29.49 25.95 8.29
C ALA A 93 -27.99 26.06 8.49
N THR A 94 -27.57 26.47 9.69
CA THR A 94 -26.25 26.11 10.20
C THR A 94 -26.03 24.66 9.78
N PRO A 95 -24.96 24.35 9.01
CA PRO A 95 -24.54 22.97 8.87
C PRO A 95 -24.50 22.45 10.30
N ALA A 96 -25.27 21.40 10.62
CA ALA A 96 -25.27 20.85 11.97
C ALA A 96 -23.80 20.80 12.40
N ASP A 97 -23.47 21.57 13.43
CA ASP A 97 -22.10 21.91 13.77
C ASP A 97 -21.39 20.61 14.16
N THR A 98 -20.83 19.94 13.16
CA THR A 98 -19.97 18.77 13.32
C THR A 98 -18.54 19.19 13.65
N THR A 99 -18.31 20.51 13.77
CA THR A 99 -17.06 21.17 14.16
C THR A 99 -17.01 21.55 15.64
N GLY A 100 -18.09 21.36 16.41
CA GLY A 100 -17.98 21.21 17.86
C GLY A 100 -17.01 20.07 18.21
N ASN A 101 -16.36 20.15 19.37
CA ASN A 101 -15.30 19.26 19.91
C ASN A 101 -15.49 17.71 19.77
N LYS A 102 -16.61 17.24 19.20
CA LYS A 102 -17.01 15.83 19.05
C LYS A 102 -16.52 15.14 17.74
N GLY A 103 -16.07 15.89 16.73
CA GLY A 103 -15.56 15.31 15.47
C GLY A 103 -16.64 14.81 14.50
N ARG A 104 -16.27 14.63 13.23
CA ARG A 104 -17.21 14.31 12.12
C ARG A 104 -17.72 12.87 12.19
N ASN A 105 -19.03 12.68 12.04
CA ASN A 105 -19.66 11.36 11.90
C ASN A 105 -19.94 11.05 10.42
N TYR A 106 -19.05 10.27 9.81
CA TYR A 106 -19.19 9.88 8.40
C TYR A 106 -20.34 8.90 8.19
N GLY A 107 -20.73 8.13 9.21
CA GLY A 107 -21.88 7.23 9.16
C GLY A 107 -23.19 8.00 9.01
N GLU A 108 -23.40 9.07 9.79
CA GLU A 108 -24.59 9.91 9.66
C GLU A 108 -24.66 10.61 8.30
N LEU A 109 -23.52 11.14 7.83
CA LEU A 109 -23.42 11.80 6.53
C LEU A 109 -23.79 10.84 5.39
N LEU A 110 -23.14 9.68 5.33
CA LEU A 110 -23.41 8.68 4.28
C LEU A 110 -24.84 8.15 4.39
N ASN A 111 -25.35 7.94 5.60
CA ASN A 111 -26.74 7.51 5.82
C ASN A 111 -27.73 8.52 5.25
N ARG A 112 -27.47 9.82 5.43
CA ARG A 112 -28.30 10.89 4.86
C ARG A 112 -28.25 10.88 3.34
N VAL A 113 -27.06 10.74 2.75
CA VAL A 113 -26.89 10.65 1.29
C VAL A 113 -27.64 9.45 0.74
N LEU A 114 -27.45 8.26 1.31
CA LEU A 114 -28.15 7.04 0.88
C LEU A 114 -29.66 7.18 1.05
N LYS A 115 -30.14 7.70 2.18
CA LYS A 115 -31.57 7.94 2.39
C LYS A 115 -32.14 8.88 1.34
N THR A 116 -31.49 10.02 1.09
CA THR A 116 -31.95 10.96 0.07
C THR A 116 -31.90 10.35 -1.32
N ALA A 117 -30.86 9.59 -1.67
CA ALA A 117 -30.76 8.97 -2.98
C ALA A 117 -31.88 7.95 -3.20
N PHE A 118 -32.09 7.02 -2.26
CA PHE A 118 -33.06 5.93 -2.38
C PHE A 118 -34.51 6.40 -2.23
N ASP A 119 -34.79 7.37 -1.34
CA ASP A 119 -36.15 7.88 -1.12
C ASP A 119 -36.70 8.68 -2.33
N ASN A 120 -35.85 9.06 -3.29
CA ASN A 120 -36.21 9.90 -4.44
C ASN A 120 -36.01 9.22 -5.81
N VAL A 121 -35.79 7.90 -5.85
CA VAL A 121 -35.67 7.15 -7.10
C VAL A 121 -37.05 7.08 -7.78
N PRO A 122 -37.19 7.52 -9.05
CA PRO A 122 -38.44 7.36 -9.80
C PRO A 122 -38.76 5.88 -10.10
N ASP A 123 -40.00 5.53 -10.44
CA ASP A 123 -40.29 4.14 -10.87
C ASP A 123 -39.75 3.87 -12.29
N LYS A 124 -39.82 4.88 -13.15
CA LYS A 124 -39.35 4.84 -14.54
C LYS A 124 -38.52 6.06 -14.90
N VAL A 125 -37.41 5.85 -15.61
CA VAL A 125 -36.54 6.90 -16.16
C VAL A 125 -36.24 6.61 -17.63
N ASP A 126 -36.37 7.61 -18.51
CA ASP A 126 -35.91 7.53 -19.92
C ASP A 126 -35.20 8.84 -20.28
N PHE A 127 -33.87 8.84 -20.16
CA PHE A 127 -33.03 9.95 -20.59
C PHE A 127 -32.47 9.64 -21.97
N ARG A 128 -32.54 10.62 -22.88
CA ARG A 128 -32.03 10.53 -24.26
C ARG A 128 -31.08 11.69 -24.50
N ASN A 129 -29.89 11.38 -24.99
CA ASN A 129 -28.84 12.37 -25.31
C ASN A 129 -28.53 13.32 -24.14
N LEU A 130 -28.21 12.77 -22.97
CA LEU A 130 -27.72 13.57 -21.86
C LEU A 130 -26.21 13.77 -22.01
N ASN A 131 -25.76 15.02 -22.04
CA ASN A 131 -24.35 15.38 -22.06
C ASN A 131 -24.01 16.17 -20.81
N MET A 132 -22.85 15.90 -20.23
CA MET A 132 -22.35 16.62 -19.07
C MET A 132 -20.91 17.03 -19.35
N SER A 133 -20.58 18.29 -19.14
CA SER A 133 -19.20 18.77 -19.20
C SER A 133 -18.81 19.38 -17.86
N TYR A 134 -17.56 19.15 -17.47
CA TYR A 134 -16.91 19.84 -16.38
C TYR A 134 -15.61 20.47 -16.88
N THR A 135 -15.44 21.76 -16.66
CA THR A 135 -14.26 22.49 -17.10
C THR A 135 -13.65 23.28 -15.94
N SER A 136 -12.34 23.12 -15.77
CA SER A 136 -11.51 23.91 -14.86
C SER A 136 -10.12 24.14 -15.47
N PRO A 137 -9.31 25.08 -14.94
CA PRO A 137 -7.99 25.37 -15.52
C PRO A 137 -7.05 24.16 -15.62
N HIS A 138 -7.30 23.11 -14.83
CA HIS A 138 -6.45 21.92 -14.74
C HIS A 138 -7.11 20.66 -15.30
N ARG A 139 -8.40 20.72 -15.68
CA ARG A 139 -9.14 19.50 -16.03
C ARG A 139 -10.36 19.79 -16.87
N ILE A 140 -10.53 18.97 -17.91
CA ILE A 140 -11.73 18.90 -18.72
C ILE A 140 -12.27 17.47 -18.64
N VAL A 141 -13.56 17.35 -18.32
CA VAL A 141 -14.27 16.07 -18.30
C VAL A 141 -15.54 16.23 -19.13
N ASP A 142 -15.70 15.40 -20.15
CA ASP A 142 -16.91 15.32 -20.96
C ASP A 142 -17.52 13.94 -20.78
N VAL A 143 -18.80 13.90 -20.46
CA VAL A 143 -19.59 12.68 -20.31
C VAL A 143 -20.72 12.71 -21.31
N LYS A 144 -20.72 11.78 -22.24
CA LYS A 144 -21.81 11.58 -23.20
C LYS A 144 -22.60 10.37 -22.79
N LEU A 145 -23.90 10.55 -22.62
CA LEU A 145 -24.83 9.50 -22.23
C LEU A 145 -25.97 9.49 -23.27
N PRO A 146 -25.84 8.67 -24.35
CA PRO A 146 -26.84 8.61 -25.41
C PRO A 146 -28.22 8.16 -24.91
N PHE A 147 -28.24 7.26 -23.91
CA PHE A 147 -29.46 6.88 -23.24
C PHE A 147 -29.20 6.42 -21.80
N LEU A 148 -30.18 6.62 -20.93
CA LEU A 148 -30.32 5.89 -19.67
C LEU A 148 -31.77 5.49 -19.53
N LYS A 149 -32.00 4.20 -19.38
CA LYS A 149 -33.32 3.63 -19.17
C LYS A 149 -33.36 2.98 -17.81
N MET A 150 -34.43 3.26 -17.08
CA MET A 150 -34.80 2.54 -15.88
C MET A 150 -36.26 2.15 -15.97
N ASP A 151 -36.55 0.86 -15.89
CA ASP A 151 -37.91 0.33 -15.81
C ASP A 151 -37.94 -0.82 -14.80
N ASP A 152 -38.89 -0.74 -13.86
CA ASP A 152 -39.05 -1.73 -12.79
C ASP A 152 -37.72 -2.01 -12.05
N GLY A 153 -37.02 -0.92 -11.71
CA GLY A 153 -35.73 -0.95 -11.03
C GLY A 153 -34.55 -1.46 -11.87
N ARG A 154 -34.73 -1.94 -13.10
CA ARG A 154 -33.62 -2.36 -13.97
C ARG A 154 -33.02 -1.13 -14.66
N ILE A 155 -31.72 -0.93 -14.55
CA ILE A 155 -30.98 0.19 -15.12
C ILE A 155 -30.14 -0.32 -16.29
N GLU A 156 -30.22 0.37 -17.43
CA GLU A 156 -29.30 0.17 -18.55
C GLU A 156 -28.91 1.53 -19.17
N THR A 157 -27.61 1.72 -19.37
CA THR A 157 -27.07 2.92 -20.03
C THR A 157 -25.75 2.60 -20.71
N GLN A 158 -25.45 3.34 -21.77
CA GLN A 158 -24.11 3.44 -22.31
C GLN A 158 -23.60 4.86 -22.06
N LEU A 159 -22.34 4.99 -21.67
CA LEU A 159 -21.72 6.30 -21.55
C LEU A 159 -20.27 6.29 -22.02
N THR A 160 -19.85 7.43 -22.57
CA THR A 160 -18.46 7.73 -22.89
C THR A 160 -18.01 8.81 -21.93
N VAL A 161 -16.95 8.55 -21.17
CA VAL A 161 -16.30 9.55 -20.32
C VAL A 161 -14.95 9.88 -20.93
N GLN A 162 -14.82 11.09 -21.46
CA GLN A 162 -13.56 11.65 -21.89
C GLN A 162 -13.01 12.53 -20.78
N MET A 163 -11.81 12.22 -20.32
CA MET A 163 -11.09 13.02 -19.35
C MET A 163 -9.68 13.25 -19.89
N ASP A 164 -9.40 14.50 -20.25
CA ASP A 164 -8.18 14.90 -20.94
C ASP A 164 -7.94 14.08 -22.23
N SER A 165 -6.92 13.22 -22.28
CA SER A 165 -6.61 12.34 -23.42
C SER A 165 -7.16 10.91 -23.28
N ILE A 166 -7.85 10.60 -22.19
CA ILE A 166 -8.36 9.25 -21.90
C ILE A 166 -9.85 9.22 -22.19
N GLU A 167 -10.27 8.25 -23.00
CA GLU A 167 -11.66 7.98 -23.31
C GLU A 167 -12.05 6.61 -22.75
N ASN A 168 -13.09 6.57 -21.92
CA ASN A 168 -13.65 5.36 -21.36
C ASN A 168 -15.05 5.13 -21.95
N ASN A 169 -15.21 4.08 -22.76
CA ASN A 169 -16.49 3.69 -23.32
C ASN A 169 -17.10 2.54 -22.53
N MET A 170 -18.22 2.79 -21.86
CA MET A 170 -18.78 1.91 -20.84
C MET A 170 -20.23 1.54 -21.12
N LEU A 171 -20.55 0.26 -20.95
CA LEU A 171 -21.91 -0.24 -20.79
C LEU A 171 -22.18 -0.46 -19.30
N VAL A 172 -23.26 0.11 -18.78
CA VAL A 172 -23.68 -0.07 -17.39
C VAL A 172 -25.03 -0.77 -17.35
N ARG A 173 -25.10 -1.86 -16.59
CA ARG A 173 -26.33 -2.59 -16.31
C ARG A 173 -26.47 -2.78 -14.81
N GLY A 174 -27.66 -2.57 -14.28
CA GLY A 174 -27.85 -2.62 -12.84
C GLY A 174 -29.29 -2.87 -12.43
N THR A 175 -29.48 -2.95 -11.13
CA THR A 175 -30.79 -2.99 -10.49
C THR A 175 -30.81 -2.05 -9.30
N ILE A 176 -31.96 -1.46 -9.02
CA ILE A 176 -32.22 -0.68 -7.82
C ILE A 176 -33.58 -1.09 -7.26
N ASN A 177 -33.61 -1.38 -5.96
CA ASN A 177 -34.82 -1.57 -5.19
C ASN A 177 -34.79 -0.56 -4.03
N PRO A 178 -35.49 0.57 -4.19
CA PRO A 178 -35.55 1.63 -3.19
C PRO A 178 -36.04 1.18 -1.81
N GLY A 179 -37.02 0.25 -1.77
CA GLY A 179 -37.66 -0.19 -0.53
C GLY A 179 -36.72 -0.96 0.39
N ASP A 180 -35.80 -1.73 -0.19
CA ASP A 180 -34.85 -2.57 0.55
C ASP A 180 -33.46 -1.94 0.66
N TYR A 181 -33.28 -0.70 0.18
CA TYR A 181 -31.96 -0.05 0.07
C TYR A 181 -30.92 -0.85 -0.74
N ASN A 182 -31.40 -1.60 -1.74
CA ASN A 182 -30.57 -2.45 -2.58
C ASN A 182 -30.26 -1.77 -3.91
N ILE A 183 -28.98 -1.75 -4.30
CA ILE A 183 -28.55 -1.35 -5.64
C ILE A 183 -27.40 -2.23 -6.10
N SER A 184 -27.38 -2.60 -7.37
CA SER A 184 -26.24 -3.25 -8.01
C SER A 184 -25.97 -2.65 -9.38
N ALA A 185 -24.70 -2.60 -9.77
CA ALA A 185 -24.28 -2.14 -11.08
C ALA A 185 -23.09 -2.96 -11.56
N SER A 186 -23.15 -3.39 -12.82
CA SER A 186 -22.06 -3.96 -13.59
C SER A 186 -21.66 -2.95 -14.66
N ILE A 187 -20.39 -2.57 -14.67
CA ILE A 187 -19.78 -1.66 -15.63
C ILE A 187 -18.84 -2.50 -16.50
N PHE A 188 -19.03 -2.44 -17.81
CA PHE A 188 -18.24 -3.19 -18.79
C PHE A 188 -17.54 -2.22 -19.72
N ALA A 189 -16.24 -2.44 -19.96
CA ALA A 189 -15.56 -1.82 -21.09
C ALA A 189 -16.20 -2.29 -22.39
N THR A 190 -16.39 -1.39 -23.33
CA THR A 190 -16.94 -1.72 -24.67
C THR A 190 -15.87 -1.87 -25.74
N ASP A 191 -14.61 -1.61 -25.38
CA ASP A 191 -13.43 -1.75 -26.23
C ASP A 191 -12.31 -2.53 -25.50
N THR A 192 -11.22 -2.83 -26.22
CA THR A 192 -10.07 -3.58 -25.69
C THR A 192 -9.15 -2.75 -24.81
N SER A 193 -9.37 -1.42 -24.73
CA SER A 193 -8.55 -0.53 -23.93
C SER A 193 -8.91 -0.57 -22.45
N GLY A 194 -10.02 -1.22 -22.08
CA GLY A 194 -10.49 -1.33 -20.70
C GLY A 194 -10.94 0.02 -20.10
N ILE A 195 -11.47 -0.02 -18.89
CA ILE A 195 -11.84 1.18 -18.14
C ILE A 195 -10.64 1.64 -17.32
N GLN A 196 -10.10 2.79 -17.67
CA GLN A 196 -9.01 3.46 -16.96
C GLN A 196 -9.57 4.37 -15.87
N VAL A 197 -8.81 4.54 -14.77
CA VAL A 197 -9.16 5.46 -13.68
C VAL A 197 -8.11 6.58 -13.58
N PRO A 198 -8.20 7.63 -14.42
CA PRO A 198 -7.17 8.68 -14.52
C PRO A 198 -6.88 9.37 -13.18
N TYR A 199 -7.93 9.57 -12.38
CA TYR A 199 -7.85 10.24 -11.09
C TYR A 199 -6.87 9.60 -10.11
N LEU A 200 -6.63 8.29 -10.21
CA LEU A 200 -5.66 7.62 -9.34
C LEU A 200 -4.23 8.09 -9.61
N LYS A 201 -3.90 8.37 -10.87
CA LYS A 201 -2.55 8.80 -11.26
C LYS A 201 -2.25 10.18 -10.69
N GLU A 202 -3.21 11.09 -10.79
CA GLU A 202 -3.06 12.44 -10.29
C GLU A 202 -3.04 12.50 -8.76
N LYS A 203 -3.92 11.75 -8.09
CA LYS A 203 -4.05 11.83 -6.64
C LYS A 203 -3.03 10.99 -5.88
N PHE A 204 -2.69 9.83 -6.42
CA PHE A 204 -1.88 8.83 -5.73
C PHE A 204 -0.62 8.44 -6.49
N GLY A 205 -0.39 8.95 -7.72
CA GLY A 205 0.81 8.61 -8.48
C GLY A 205 0.81 7.22 -9.11
N GLY A 206 -0.34 6.56 -9.22
CA GLY A 206 -0.46 5.23 -9.83
C GLY A 206 -1.66 5.09 -10.77
N THR A 207 -1.57 4.19 -11.75
CA THR A 207 -2.65 3.92 -12.70
C THR A 207 -3.41 2.66 -12.32
N ALA A 208 -4.71 2.63 -12.60
CA ALA A 208 -5.48 1.40 -12.59
C ALA A 208 -6.38 1.31 -13.81
N ARG A 209 -6.57 0.08 -14.29
CA ARG A 209 -7.43 -0.26 -15.42
C ARG A 209 -8.13 -1.59 -15.15
N PHE A 210 -9.38 -1.76 -15.58
CA PHE A 210 -10.11 -3.04 -15.49
C PHE A 210 -11.09 -3.21 -16.64
N ASP A 211 -11.49 -4.44 -16.95
CA ASP A 211 -12.43 -4.69 -18.05
C ASP A 211 -13.88 -4.72 -17.57
N THR A 212 -14.11 -5.16 -16.33
CA THR A 212 -15.44 -5.23 -15.74
C THR A 212 -15.37 -4.92 -14.25
N LEU A 213 -16.36 -4.16 -13.76
CA LEU A 213 -16.55 -3.87 -12.34
C LEU A 213 -18.02 -4.10 -11.97
N TYR A 214 -18.27 -4.99 -11.03
CA TYR A 214 -19.56 -5.17 -10.36
C TYR A 214 -19.49 -4.58 -8.95
N LEU A 215 -20.50 -3.81 -8.56
CA LEU A 215 -20.66 -3.28 -7.20
C LEU A 215 -22.11 -3.45 -6.76
N SER A 216 -22.34 -3.79 -5.49
CA SER A 216 -23.67 -3.81 -4.89
C SER A 216 -23.70 -3.28 -3.46
N LEU A 217 -24.77 -2.59 -3.09
CA LEU A 217 -25.22 -2.39 -1.71
C LEU A 217 -26.42 -3.34 -1.50
N GLU A 218 -26.32 -4.22 -0.52
CA GLU A 218 -27.29 -5.31 -0.27
C GLU A 218 -27.99 -5.20 1.08
N ASP A 219 -27.42 -4.42 2.00
CA ASP A 219 -28.03 -4.14 3.30
C ASP A 219 -27.46 -2.85 3.87
N LYS A 220 -28.29 -2.17 4.65
CA LYS A 220 -27.96 -0.92 5.32
C LYS A 220 -28.65 -0.84 6.67
N THR A 221 -27.87 -0.88 7.74
CA THR A 221 -28.35 -0.70 9.11
C THR A 221 -27.79 0.58 9.72
N TYR A 222 -28.66 1.47 10.20
CA TYR A 222 -28.26 2.64 10.98
C TYR A 222 -28.78 2.53 12.41
N ARG A 223 -27.89 2.36 13.39
CA ARG A 223 -28.23 2.21 14.82
C ARG A 223 -27.14 2.84 15.68
N ARG A 224 -27.53 3.52 16.76
CA ARG A 224 -26.60 4.14 17.74
C ARG A 224 -25.50 4.98 17.06
N ASP A 225 -25.90 5.84 16.13
CA ASP A 225 -25.02 6.75 15.37
C ASP A 225 -23.91 6.06 14.55
N ARG A 226 -24.13 4.79 14.21
CA ARG A 226 -23.27 4.01 13.32
C ARG A 226 -24.08 3.50 12.13
N LEU A 227 -23.49 3.63 10.95
CA LEU A 227 -23.98 3.09 9.70
C LEU A 227 -23.16 1.85 9.35
N THR A 228 -23.80 0.69 9.30
CA THR A 228 -23.23 -0.53 8.74
C THR A 228 -23.81 -0.77 7.36
N ILE A 229 -22.96 -0.95 6.36
CA ILE A 229 -23.33 -1.32 5.00
C ILE A 229 -22.75 -2.67 4.63
N LYS A 230 -23.50 -3.45 3.87
CA LYS A 230 -23.04 -4.72 3.30
C LYS A 230 -23.19 -4.71 1.80
N GLY A 231 -22.29 -5.38 1.12
CA GLY A 231 -22.30 -5.41 -0.33
C GLY A 231 -21.25 -6.30 -0.92
N LYS A 232 -21.20 -6.30 -2.25
CA LYS A 232 -20.22 -7.10 -3.00
C LYS A 232 -19.56 -6.23 -4.07
N GLY A 233 -18.26 -6.39 -4.22
CA GLY A 233 -17.48 -5.88 -5.33
C GLY A 233 -16.89 -7.06 -6.11
N ARG A 234 -16.90 -7.01 -7.43
CA ARG A 234 -16.15 -7.96 -8.27
C ARG A 234 -15.51 -7.21 -9.43
N MET A 235 -14.33 -7.64 -9.83
CA MET A 235 -13.57 -7.00 -10.87
C MET A 235 -12.83 -8.04 -11.70
N LYS A 236 -12.72 -7.80 -13.00
CA LYS A 236 -11.97 -8.65 -13.93
C LYS A 236 -10.88 -7.88 -14.63
N ASN A 237 -9.74 -8.54 -14.81
CA ASN A 237 -8.56 -8.05 -15.52
C ASN A 237 -8.09 -6.68 -15.01
N LEU A 238 -8.00 -6.55 -13.68
CA LEU A 238 -7.43 -5.37 -13.06
C LEU A 238 -5.93 -5.33 -13.36
N VAL A 239 -5.47 -4.19 -13.86
CA VAL A 239 -4.07 -3.85 -13.99
C VAL A 239 -3.80 -2.64 -13.11
N VAL A 240 -2.86 -2.76 -12.18
CA VAL A 240 -2.42 -1.66 -11.32
C VAL A 240 -0.94 -1.40 -11.55
N ASN A 241 -0.57 -0.13 -11.67
CA ASN A 241 0.82 0.28 -11.65
C ASN A 241 1.00 1.37 -10.60
N HIS A 242 1.86 1.14 -9.62
CA HIS A 242 2.19 2.14 -8.62
C HIS A 242 3.62 1.87 -8.10
N PRO A 243 4.55 2.84 -8.14
CA PRO A 243 5.96 2.62 -7.79
C PRO A 243 6.20 2.06 -6.38
N ARG A 244 5.31 2.33 -5.42
CA ARG A 244 5.37 1.76 -4.06
C ARG A 244 4.90 0.30 -3.96
N ILE A 245 4.11 -0.16 -4.92
CA ILE A 245 3.57 -1.53 -5.00
C ILE A 245 4.50 -2.43 -5.81
N ALA A 246 4.79 -2.04 -7.06
CA ALA A 246 5.62 -2.82 -7.98
C ALA A 246 6.34 -1.89 -8.96
N THR A 247 7.42 -2.39 -9.56
CA THR A 247 8.15 -1.71 -10.64
C THR A 247 7.49 -1.94 -12.01
N GLU A 248 6.71 -3.00 -12.13
CA GLU A 248 5.99 -3.39 -13.35
C GLU A 248 4.48 -3.39 -13.10
N ASP A 249 3.72 -3.58 -14.18
CA ASP A 249 2.27 -3.73 -14.10
C ASP A 249 1.88 -4.99 -13.33
N VAL A 250 0.91 -4.83 -12.44
CA VAL A 250 0.37 -5.89 -11.59
C VAL A 250 -0.95 -6.37 -12.16
N TYR A 251 -1.01 -7.64 -12.53
CA TYR A 251 -2.17 -8.23 -13.19
C TYR A 251 -3.00 -9.08 -12.24
N VAL A 252 -4.24 -8.66 -11.98
CA VAL A 252 -5.23 -9.40 -11.18
C VAL A 252 -6.38 -9.82 -12.10
N ASN A 253 -6.41 -11.11 -12.44
CA ASN A 253 -7.41 -11.67 -13.36
C ASN A 253 -8.81 -11.57 -12.77
N GLU A 254 -8.97 -11.98 -11.51
CA GLU A 254 -10.23 -11.84 -10.78
C GLU A 254 -10.00 -11.29 -9.38
N GLY A 255 -10.70 -10.21 -9.06
CA GLY A 255 -10.82 -9.70 -7.69
C GLY A 255 -12.28 -9.76 -7.26
N ALA A 256 -12.55 -10.16 -6.03
CA ALA A 256 -13.87 -10.02 -5.43
C ALA A 256 -13.75 -9.64 -3.96
N VAL A 257 -14.74 -8.89 -3.47
CA VAL A 257 -14.88 -8.56 -2.06
C VAL A 257 -16.35 -8.67 -1.69
N GLU A 258 -16.66 -9.42 -0.65
CA GLU A 258 -17.92 -9.32 0.08
C GLU A 258 -17.59 -8.46 1.30
N TYR A 259 -18.12 -7.24 1.39
CA TYR A 259 -17.72 -6.29 2.41
C TYR A 259 -18.82 -6.06 3.44
N VAL A 260 -18.40 -5.88 4.68
CA VAL A 260 -19.20 -5.36 5.79
C VAL A 260 -18.41 -4.19 6.36
N VAL A 261 -18.94 -2.97 6.21
CA VAL A 261 -18.23 -1.74 6.62
C VAL A 261 -19.10 -0.97 7.59
N THR A 262 -18.54 -0.57 8.72
CA THR A 262 -19.21 0.31 9.69
C THR A 262 -18.51 1.66 9.79
N LEU A 263 -19.31 2.72 9.69
CA LEU A 263 -18.89 4.11 9.83
C LEU A 263 -19.62 4.75 11.01
N GLY A 264 -18.90 5.48 11.85
CA GLY A 264 -19.48 6.23 12.97
C GLY A 264 -18.74 7.53 13.25
N GLN A 265 -18.94 8.07 14.45
CA GLN A 265 -18.18 9.21 14.94
C GLN A 265 -16.77 8.77 15.31
N ASN A 266 -15.75 9.30 14.62
CA ASN A 266 -14.34 8.95 14.83
C ASN A 266 -14.11 7.43 14.83
N TYR A 267 -14.83 6.67 14.00
CA TYR A 267 -14.75 5.23 13.95
C TYR A 267 -15.03 4.73 12.54
N PHE A 268 -14.14 3.87 12.05
CA PHE A 268 -14.23 3.20 10.76
C PHE A 268 -13.85 1.75 10.97
N SER A 269 -14.63 0.83 10.44
CA SER A 269 -14.27 -0.58 10.46
C SER A 269 -14.66 -1.32 9.20
N ILE A 270 -13.83 -2.31 8.88
CA ILE A 270 -14.14 -3.46 8.06
C ILE A 270 -14.46 -4.57 9.06
N ASP A 271 -15.72 -4.98 9.13
CA ASP A 271 -16.23 -5.88 10.15
C ASP A 271 -16.08 -7.35 9.76
N GLU A 272 -16.34 -8.23 10.73
CA GLU A 272 -16.46 -9.67 10.51
C GLU A 272 -17.50 -9.98 9.43
N GLY A 273 -17.18 -10.99 8.61
CA GLY A 273 -17.93 -11.31 7.40
C GLY A 273 -17.36 -10.66 6.13
N THR A 274 -16.39 -9.75 6.25
CA THR A 274 -15.68 -9.24 5.06
C THR A 274 -14.72 -10.30 4.50
N ARG A 275 -14.96 -10.73 3.26
CA ARG A 275 -14.19 -11.74 2.53
C ARG A 275 -13.62 -11.15 1.25
N VAL A 276 -12.30 -11.21 1.10
CA VAL A 276 -11.57 -10.76 -0.09
C VAL A 276 -11.07 -11.98 -0.84
N ARG A 277 -11.35 -12.06 -2.14
CA ARG A 277 -10.82 -13.07 -3.04
C ARG A 277 -9.95 -12.42 -4.10
N VAL A 278 -8.72 -12.91 -4.24
CA VAL A 278 -7.80 -12.57 -5.33
C VAL A 278 -7.47 -13.85 -6.06
N ASN A 279 -7.88 -13.95 -7.32
CA ASN A 279 -7.83 -15.18 -8.10
C ASN A 279 -8.53 -16.34 -7.33
N LYS A 280 -7.79 -17.37 -6.90
CA LYS A 280 -8.34 -18.49 -6.10
C LYS A 280 -8.14 -18.30 -4.59
N ALA A 281 -7.28 -17.38 -4.16
CA ALA A 281 -6.98 -17.15 -2.74
C ALA A 281 -8.10 -16.34 -2.06
N ILE A 282 -8.55 -16.79 -0.89
CA ILE A 282 -9.60 -16.15 -0.10
C ILE A 282 -9.07 -15.77 1.28
N ALA A 283 -9.31 -14.53 1.69
CA ALA A 283 -8.94 -13.97 2.98
C ALA A 283 -10.15 -13.31 3.67
N ASN A 284 -10.35 -13.65 4.94
CA ASN A 284 -11.20 -12.89 5.84
C ASN A 284 -10.38 -11.71 6.37
N VAL A 285 -10.91 -10.49 6.24
CA VAL A 285 -10.21 -9.28 6.65
C VAL A 285 -11.11 -8.52 7.62
N THR A 286 -10.58 -8.19 8.79
CA THR A 286 -11.21 -7.23 9.69
C THR A 286 -10.20 -6.14 10.01
N ALA A 287 -10.67 -4.90 10.08
CA ALA A 287 -9.83 -3.76 10.40
C ALA A 287 -10.65 -2.71 11.13
N SER A 288 -10.04 -1.98 12.03
CA SER A 288 -10.69 -0.92 12.78
C SER A 288 -9.74 0.26 12.94
N TYR A 289 -10.26 1.46 12.76
CA TYR A 289 -9.54 2.70 12.99
C TYR A 289 -10.39 3.67 13.80
N GLN A 290 -9.85 4.05 14.95
CA GLN A 290 -10.46 5.02 15.84
C GLN A 290 -9.45 6.13 16.12
N PRO A 291 -9.58 7.34 15.57
CA PRO A 291 -8.65 8.44 15.84
C PRO A 291 -8.83 9.12 17.21
N LYS A 292 -10.02 9.09 17.81
CA LYS A 292 -10.34 9.77 19.08
C LYS A 292 -11.33 8.94 19.91
N PRO A 293 -11.32 9.03 21.26
CA PRO A 293 -10.44 9.87 22.09
C PRO A 293 -9.00 9.37 22.15
N SER A 294 -8.80 8.08 21.93
CA SER A 294 -7.50 7.44 21.79
C SER A 294 -7.34 6.94 20.36
N LYS A 295 -6.14 7.10 19.79
CA LYS A 295 -5.82 6.58 18.45
C LYS A 295 -5.58 5.07 18.57
N ILE A 296 -6.46 4.27 17.98
CA ILE A 296 -6.40 2.81 17.99
C ILE A 296 -6.47 2.30 16.55
N ILE A 297 -5.63 1.31 16.24
CA ILE A 297 -5.62 0.61 14.97
C ILE A 297 -5.67 -0.90 15.24
N ASP A 298 -6.64 -1.56 14.64
CA ASP A 298 -6.78 -3.02 14.62
C ASP A 298 -6.72 -3.52 13.18
N LEU A 299 -6.03 -4.63 12.97
CA LEU A 299 -6.04 -5.36 11.71
C LEU A 299 -5.94 -6.86 11.99
N LYS A 300 -6.83 -7.63 11.39
CA LYS A 300 -6.76 -9.09 11.37
C LYS A 300 -6.98 -9.57 9.94
N ILE A 301 -6.10 -10.46 9.49
CA ILE A 301 -6.18 -11.13 8.21
C ILE A 301 -6.08 -12.62 8.46
N GLU A 302 -7.01 -13.39 7.93
CA GLU A 302 -7.04 -14.84 8.08
C GLU A 302 -7.50 -15.48 6.78
N THR A 303 -6.61 -16.21 6.12
CA THR A 303 -6.97 -16.96 4.91
C THR A 303 -7.71 -18.24 5.27
N GLU A 304 -8.51 -18.71 4.33
CA GLU A 304 -8.95 -20.10 4.35
C GLU A 304 -7.73 -21.02 4.13
N SER A 305 -7.85 -22.28 4.57
CA SER A 305 -6.88 -23.30 4.17
C SER A 305 -7.02 -23.51 2.66
N VAL A 306 -5.95 -23.24 1.91
CA VAL A 306 -5.96 -23.35 0.45
C VAL A 306 -4.92 -24.35 -0.01
N PRO A 307 -5.20 -25.14 -1.07
CA PRO A 307 -4.17 -25.96 -1.69
C PRO A 307 -2.95 -25.10 -2.04
N ALA A 308 -1.77 -25.57 -1.66
CA ALA A 308 -0.53 -24.81 -1.84
C ALA A 308 -0.29 -24.43 -3.30
N ASN A 309 -0.65 -25.31 -4.24
CA ASN A 309 -0.59 -25.00 -5.66
C ASN A 309 -1.49 -23.80 -6.04
N ASP A 310 -2.72 -23.77 -5.52
CA ASP A 310 -3.66 -22.67 -5.77
C ASP A 310 -3.20 -21.36 -5.10
N PHE A 311 -2.51 -21.44 -3.96
CA PHE A 311 -1.88 -20.27 -3.33
C PHE A 311 -0.84 -19.63 -4.28
N PHE A 312 0.11 -20.41 -4.80
CA PHE A 312 1.14 -19.90 -5.70
C PHE A 312 0.57 -19.45 -7.06
N GLU A 313 -0.41 -20.17 -7.61
CA GLU A 313 -1.11 -19.76 -8.85
C GLU A 313 -1.97 -18.50 -8.68
N SER A 314 -2.37 -18.18 -7.44
CA SER A 314 -3.16 -16.97 -7.16
C SER A 314 -2.31 -15.72 -7.00
N LEU A 315 -0.99 -15.84 -6.84
CA LEU A 315 -0.08 -14.70 -6.74
C LEU A 315 -0.11 -13.92 -8.07
N PRO A 316 -0.49 -12.63 -8.06
CA PRO A 316 -0.55 -11.84 -9.28
C PRO A 316 0.81 -11.78 -10.00
N PRO A 317 0.85 -12.05 -11.32
CA PRO A 317 2.04 -11.80 -12.12
C PRO A 317 2.51 -10.34 -12.01
N GLY A 318 3.82 -10.12 -12.03
CA GLY A 318 4.46 -8.81 -11.82
C GLY A 318 4.63 -8.41 -10.35
N LEU A 319 3.98 -9.10 -9.40
CA LEU A 319 4.22 -8.90 -7.97
C LEU A 319 5.30 -9.83 -7.40
N PHE A 320 5.26 -11.11 -7.77
CA PHE A 320 6.02 -12.18 -7.09
C PHE A 320 6.85 -13.02 -8.06
N GLU A 321 7.72 -12.38 -8.84
CA GLU A 321 8.48 -13.01 -9.93
C GLU A 321 9.28 -14.26 -9.51
N ASN A 322 9.87 -14.27 -8.31
CA ASN A 322 10.67 -15.39 -7.82
C ASN A 322 9.83 -16.57 -7.31
N LEU A 323 8.53 -16.34 -7.08
CA LEU A 323 7.57 -17.36 -6.67
C LEU A 323 6.76 -17.89 -7.86
N GLU A 324 6.81 -17.21 -9.00
CA GLU A 324 6.06 -17.55 -10.20
C GLU A 324 6.47 -18.92 -10.77
N GLY A 325 5.49 -19.79 -10.98
CA GLY A 325 5.67 -21.13 -11.53
C GLY A 325 6.04 -22.21 -10.50
N ILE A 326 6.09 -21.88 -9.20
CA ILE A 326 6.20 -22.89 -8.15
C ILE A 326 4.99 -23.81 -8.20
N LYS A 327 5.24 -25.12 -8.15
CA LYS A 327 4.20 -26.13 -7.94
C LYS A 327 4.40 -26.80 -6.59
N ALA A 328 3.33 -26.95 -5.84
CA ALA A 328 3.39 -27.46 -4.48
C ALA A 328 2.20 -28.39 -4.19
N GLN A 329 2.37 -29.29 -3.22
CA GLN A 329 1.30 -30.09 -2.64
C GLN A 329 1.04 -29.69 -1.18
N GLY A 330 -0.04 -30.20 -0.61
CA GLY A 330 -0.52 -29.84 0.73
C GLY A 330 -1.34 -28.55 0.73
N GLU A 331 -1.63 -28.04 1.91
CA GLU A 331 -2.37 -26.80 2.14
C GLU A 331 -1.55 -25.76 2.89
N LEU A 332 -1.90 -24.49 2.69
CA LEU A 332 -1.35 -23.32 3.35
C LEU A 332 -2.47 -22.48 3.97
N GLN A 333 -2.22 -21.90 5.14
CA GLN A 333 -3.12 -20.96 5.80
C GLN A 333 -2.32 -19.81 6.42
N TYR A 334 -2.66 -18.57 6.07
CA TYR A 334 -2.03 -17.38 6.64
C TYR A 334 -2.91 -16.72 7.70
N LYS A 335 -2.31 -16.30 8.81
CA LYS A 335 -2.97 -15.56 9.88
C LYS A 335 -2.09 -14.38 10.30
N MET A 336 -2.69 -13.21 10.43
CA MET A 336 -2.04 -12.03 10.97
C MET A 336 -2.99 -11.25 11.86
N SER A 337 -2.46 -10.74 12.97
CA SER A 337 -3.16 -9.85 13.88
C SER A 337 -2.23 -8.71 14.29
N PHE A 338 -2.76 -7.50 14.29
CA PHE A 338 -2.08 -6.30 14.72
C PHE A 338 -3.05 -5.45 15.55
N HIS A 339 -2.60 -5.02 16.71
CA HIS A 339 -3.33 -4.12 17.59
C HIS A 339 -2.36 -3.10 18.19
N VAL A 340 -2.68 -1.82 18.04
CA VAL A 340 -1.94 -0.75 18.71
C VAL A 340 -2.91 0.29 19.28
N ASN A 341 -2.68 0.60 20.56
CA ASN A 341 -3.22 1.77 21.22
C ASN A 341 -2.09 2.80 21.36
N PHE A 342 -2.25 3.98 20.76
CA PHE A 342 -1.21 5.01 20.78
C PHE A 342 -0.99 5.64 22.16
N ASP A 343 -1.94 5.52 23.10
CA ASP A 343 -1.74 5.94 24.49
C ASP A 343 -0.93 4.91 25.29
N GLN A 344 -0.81 3.67 24.77
CA GLN A 344 -0.13 2.54 25.42
C GLN A 344 0.69 1.73 24.42
N LEU A 345 1.64 2.39 23.74
CA LEU A 345 2.44 1.76 22.68
C LEU A 345 3.15 0.47 23.11
N ASP A 346 3.58 0.35 24.38
CA ASP A 346 4.25 -0.86 24.88
C ASP A 346 3.35 -2.11 24.89
N SER A 347 2.03 -1.92 24.84
CA SER A 347 1.02 -2.99 24.76
C SER A 347 0.75 -3.48 23.34
N LEU A 348 1.44 -2.94 22.33
CA LEU A 348 1.29 -3.31 20.93
C LEU A 348 1.40 -4.84 20.77
N LYS A 349 0.41 -5.41 20.09
CA LYS A 349 0.36 -6.83 19.73
C LYS A 349 0.54 -6.94 18.22
N PHE A 350 1.43 -7.84 17.82
CA PHE A 350 1.61 -8.20 16.42
C PHE A 350 1.93 -9.69 16.42
N ASN A 351 1.12 -10.48 15.69
CA ASN A 351 1.42 -11.87 15.40
C ASN A 351 1.19 -12.12 13.91
N SER A 352 2.06 -12.88 13.27
CA SER A 352 1.93 -13.25 11.86
C SER A 352 2.49 -14.64 11.64
N ASP A 353 1.66 -15.54 11.11
CA ASP A 353 2.00 -16.93 10.89
C ASP A 353 1.50 -17.42 9.52
N LEU A 354 2.27 -18.33 8.91
CA LEU A 354 1.89 -19.05 7.71
C LEU A 354 2.00 -20.54 8.04
N ASP A 355 0.86 -21.14 8.34
CA ASP A 355 0.70 -22.54 8.66
C ASP A 355 0.76 -23.36 7.36
N ALA A 356 1.40 -24.53 7.43
CA ALA A 356 1.39 -25.51 6.36
C ALA A 356 0.96 -26.87 6.87
N SER A 357 0.18 -27.57 6.06
CA SER A 357 -0.16 -28.98 6.27
C SER A 357 1.09 -29.86 6.38
N LYS A 358 0.98 -31.00 7.07
CA LYS A 358 2.12 -31.91 7.30
C LYS A 358 2.69 -32.51 6.01
N ASP A 359 1.88 -32.63 4.97
CA ASP A 359 2.24 -33.14 3.66
C ASP A 359 2.71 -32.04 2.69
N PHE A 360 2.80 -30.77 3.14
CA PHE A 360 3.28 -29.66 2.32
C PHE A 360 4.68 -29.91 1.78
N LYS A 361 4.82 -29.85 0.45
CA LYS A 361 6.10 -30.00 -0.26
C LYS A 361 6.10 -29.21 -1.55
N ILE A 362 7.27 -28.70 -1.92
CA ILE A 362 7.52 -28.13 -3.24
C ILE A 362 7.79 -29.28 -4.20
N LEU A 363 6.97 -29.39 -5.25
CA LEU A 363 7.11 -30.40 -6.30
C LEU A 363 8.00 -29.90 -7.43
N GLN A 364 7.91 -28.61 -7.75
CA GLN A 364 8.67 -27.98 -8.81
C GLN A 364 8.97 -26.52 -8.45
N TRP A 365 10.22 -26.10 -8.63
CA TRP A 365 10.57 -24.68 -8.60
C TRP A 365 10.17 -23.98 -9.89
N GLY A 366 9.78 -22.71 -9.76
CA GLY A 366 9.39 -21.85 -10.86
C GLY A 366 10.60 -21.18 -11.53
N LYS A 367 10.44 -19.89 -11.87
CA LYS A 367 11.52 -19.07 -12.50
C LYS A 367 12.81 -19.07 -11.68
N THR A 368 12.70 -19.10 -10.35
CA THR A 368 13.84 -19.06 -9.43
C THR A 368 13.95 -20.37 -8.65
N ASN A 369 15.11 -21.04 -8.76
CA ASN A 369 15.44 -22.16 -7.89
C ASN A 369 16.00 -21.65 -6.55
N ILE A 370 15.16 -21.70 -5.52
CA ILE A 370 15.50 -21.24 -4.16
C ILE A 370 16.58 -22.13 -3.51
N GLU A 371 16.71 -23.39 -3.92
CA GLU A 371 17.70 -24.32 -3.37
C GLU A 371 19.13 -24.06 -3.83
N LYS A 372 19.36 -23.15 -4.80
CA LYS A 372 20.69 -22.85 -5.35
C LYS A 372 21.73 -22.52 -4.27
N ILE A 373 21.30 -21.96 -3.13
CA ILE A 373 22.18 -21.58 -2.01
C ILE A 373 22.74 -22.78 -1.23
N LYS A 374 22.18 -24.00 -1.40
CA LYS A 374 22.76 -25.25 -0.88
C LYS A 374 24.16 -25.48 -1.45
N GLY A 375 24.33 -25.20 -2.75
CA GLY A 375 25.55 -25.46 -3.50
C GLY A 375 26.31 -24.18 -3.86
N SER A 376 27.20 -24.30 -4.85
CA SER A 376 27.87 -23.15 -5.46
C SER A 376 26.96 -22.49 -6.48
N PHE A 377 26.90 -21.16 -6.50
CA PHE A 377 26.09 -20.41 -7.45
C PHE A 377 26.77 -19.10 -7.87
N VAL A 378 26.36 -18.55 -9.01
CA VAL A 378 26.81 -17.22 -9.45
C VAL A 378 25.92 -16.16 -8.80
N HIS A 379 26.55 -15.18 -8.15
CA HIS A 379 25.88 -14.03 -7.57
C HIS A 379 26.26 -12.77 -8.33
N THR A 380 25.25 -11.99 -8.73
CA THR A 380 25.42 -10.69 -9.36
C THR A 380 24.82 -9.62 -8.46
N VAL A 381 25.63 -8.64 -8.10
CA VAL A 381 25.20 -7.46 -7.38
C VAL A 381 24.73 -6.41 -8.38
N TYR A 382 23.57 -5.81 -8.13
CA TYR A 382 22.99 -4.75 -8.94
C TYR A 382 22.94 -3.43 -8.19
N GLU A 383 23.23 -2.32 -8.88
CA GLU A 383 23.00 -0.96 -8.39
C GLU A 383 22.25 -0.15 -9.44
N TYR A 384 21.12 0.46 -9.04
CA TYR A 384 20.25 1.21 -9.95
C TYR A 384 19.89 0.41 -11.23
N GLY A 385 19.62 -0.89 -11.06
CA GLY A 385 19.29 -1.82 -12.16
C GLY A 385 20.49 -2.29 -12.99
N LYS A 386 21.72 -1.80 -12.74
CA LYS A 386 22.92 -2.18 -13.49
C LYS A 386 23.77 -3.18 -12.72
N PRO A 387 24.27 -4.25 -13.37
CA PRO A 387 25.20 -5.17 -12.71
C PRO A 387 26.52 -4.45 -12.40
N VAL A 388 26.96 -4.49 -11.14
CA VAL A 388 28.22 -3.86 -10.69
C VAL A 388 29.33 -4.87 -10.42
N ARG A 389 28.97 -6.08 -9.96
CA ARG A 389 29.94 -7.14 -9.69
C ARG A 389 29.26 -8.51 -9.82
N THR A 390 29.93 -9.44 -10.48
CA THR A 390 29.50 -10.84 -10.56
C THR A 390 30.61 -11.73 -10.04
N PHE A 391 30.29 -12.65 -9.14
CA PHE A 391 31.26 -13.60 -8.58
C PHE A 391 30.57 -14.91 -8.17
N THR A 392 31.36 -15.99 -8.11
CA THR A 392 30.87 -17.29 -7.64
C THR A 392 30.86 -17.33 -6.11
N VAL A 393 29.77 -17.83 -5.53
CA VAL A 393 29.64 -18.11 -4.10
C VAL A 393 29.86 -19.59 -3.88
N GLY A 394 31.07 -19.96 -3.47
CA GLY A 394 31.45 -21.33 -3.21
C GLY A 394 32.96 -21.55 -3.29
N PRO A 395 33.44 -22.78 -3.02
CA PRO A 395 34.86 -23.07 -2.86
C PRO A 395 35.75 -22.76 -4.08
N SER A 396 35.19 -22.68 -5.28
CA SER A 396 35.93 -22.33 -6.50
C SER A 396 36.33 -20.85 -6.57
N ASN A 397 35.69 -19.99 -5.78
CA ASN A 397 36.08 -18.58 -5.68
C ASN A 397 37.21 -18.44 -4.65
N PRO A 398 38.40 -17.95 -5.04
CA PRO A 398 39.52 -17.77 -4.10
C PRO A 398 39.23 -16.73 -2.99
N PHE A 399 38.22 -15.87 -3.19
CA PHE A 399 37.75 -14.90 -2.20
C PHE A 399 36.56 -15.41 -1.37
N PHE A 400 36.15 -16.67 -1.53
CA PHE A 400 35.22 -17.31 -0.62
C PHE A 400 35.95 -17.77 0.65
N ALA A 401 35.34 -17.51 1.81
CA ALA A 401 35.79 -17.99 3.11
C ALA A 401 34.75 -18.97 3.69
N PRO A 402 35.09 -20.25 3.84
CA PRO A 402 34.30 -21.20 4.62
C PRO A 402 34.08 -20.69 6.05
N ILE A 403 32.94 -21.01 6.65
CA ILE A 403 32.53 -20.45 7.95
C ILE A 403 33.50 -20.77 9.10
N ASN A 404 34.23 -21.88 8.99
CA ASN A 404 35.26 -22.29 9.96
C ASN A 404 36.60 -21.56 9.78
N GLN A 405 36.80 -20.86 8.65
CA GLN A 405 37.94 -19.98 8.39
C GLN A 405 37.60 -18.51 8.66
N ILE A 406 36.51 -18.24 9.37
CA ILE A 406 36.09 -16.90 9.77
C ILE A 406 36.18 -16.82 11.30
N SER A 407 36.87 -15.77 11.78
CA SER A 407 37.11 -15.52 13.20
C SER A 407 35.81 -15.67 14.01
N PRO A 408 35.82 -16.42 15.13
CA PRO A 408 34.66 -16.54 15.99
C PRO A 408 34.21 -15.17 16.53
N TYR A 409 35.14 -14.23 16.74
CA TYR A 409 34.78 -12.87 17.14
C TYR A 409 33.93 -12.17 16.09
N LEU A 410 34.29 -12.28 14.80
CA LEU A 410 33.50 -11.68 13.72
C LEU A 410 32.12 -12.32 13.62
N ARG A 411 32.05 -13.66 13.64
CA ARG A 411 30.78 -14.39 13.62
C ARG A 411 29.87 -13.97 14.78
N ASN A 412 30.40 -13.93 15.99
CA ASN A 412 29.65 -13.60 17.20
C ASN A 412 29.25 -12.12 17.27
N ALA A 413 30.10 -11.21 16.79
CA ALA A 413 29.78 -9.78 16.73
C ALA A 413 28.63 -9.51 15.76
N ILE A 414 28.66 -10.11 14.57
CA ILE A 414 27.60 -9.97 13.56
C ILE A 414 26.29 -10.56 14.07
N LEU A 415 26.30 -11.78 14.62
CA LEU A 415 25.10 -12.36 15.23
C LEU A 415 24.58 -11.46 16.35
N THR A 416 25.45 -10.88 17.17
CA THR A 416 25.01 -10.01 18.28
C THR A 416 24.38 -8.71 17.78
N ALA A 417 24.92 -8.10 16.73
CA ALA A 417 24.45 -6.82 16.20
C ALA A 417 23.20 -6.96 15.32
N GLU A 418 23.19 -7.95 14.44
CA GLU A 418 22.16 -8.10 13.40
C GLU A 418 21.03 -9.04 13.82
N ASP A 419 21.35 -10.16 14.46
CA ASP A 419 20.37 -11.23 14.72
C ASP A 419 20.80 -12.20 15.81
N ALA A 420 20.61 -11.80 17.07
CA ALA A 420 21.10 -12.53 18.23
C ALA A 420 20.47 -13.93 18.37
N GLY A 421 19.25 -14.11 17.84
CA GLY A 421 18.47 -15.34 17.87
C GLY A 421 18.54 -16.15 16.58
N PHE A 422 19.46 -15.84 15.66
CA PHE A 422 19.52 -16.43 14.31
C PHE A 422 19.38 -17.96 14.29
N TYR A 423 20.06 -18.66 15.19
CA TYR A 423 20.04 -20.13 15.25
C TYR A 423 18.79 -20.71 15.94
N SER A 424 18.01 -19.90 16.67
CA SER A 424 16.83 -20.37 17.39
C SER A 424 15.51 -20.14 16.66
N HIS A 425 15.41 -19.08 15.83
CA HIS A 425 14.17 -18.77 15.13
C HIS A 425 14.14 -19.30 13.69
N LYS A 426 12.94 -19.45 13.13
CA LYS A 426 12.70 -19.90 11.75
C LYS A 426 12.62 -18.74 10.76
N GLY A 427 13.68 -17.96 10.69
CA GLY A 427 13.79 -16.80 9.79
C GLY A 427 13.15 -15.49 10.25
N PHE A 428 12.22 -15.50 11.20
CA PHE A 428 11.61 -14.27 11.74
C PHE A 428 11.78 -14.16 13.25
N HIS A 429 12.01 -12.96 13.75
CA HIS A 429 12.06 -12.66 15.18
C HIS A 429 10.93 -11.69 15.54
N GLU A 430 9.76 -12.25 15.81
CA GLU A 430 8.52 -11.49 16.02
C GLU A 430 8.63 -10.45 17.14
N GLU A 431 9.18 -10.84 18.30
CA GLU A 431 9.36 -9.89 19.42
C GLU A 431 10.32 -8.74 19.05
N ALA A 432 11.40 -9.00 18.32
CA ALA A 432 12.31 -7.95 17.87
C ALA A 432 11.65 -7.01 16.86
N PHE A 433 10.80 -7.56 15.98
CA PHE A 433 10.00 -6.78 15.04
C PHE A 433 8.96 -5.92 15.76
N ARG A 434 8.25 -6.48 16.74
CA ARG A 434 7.30 -5.78 17.62
C ARG A 434 7.96 -4.62 18.35
N GLN A 435 9.12 -4.85 18.95
CA GLN A 435 9.90 -3.81 19.65
C GLN A 435 10.42 -2.73 18.69
N ALA A 436 10.78 -3.08 17.46
CA ALA A 436 11.15 -2.11 16.44
C ALA A 436 9.96 -1.21 16.06
N ILE A 437 8.77 -1.78 15.88
CA ILE A 437 7.54 -1.00 15.62
C ILE A 437 7.27 -0.05 16.79
N ILE A 438 7.29 -0.55 18.03
CA ILE A 438 7.05 0.29 19.23
C ILE A 438 8.02 1.46 19.28
N LYS A 439 9.31 1.21 19.05
CA LYS A 439 10.32 2.27 19.07
C LYS A 439 10.08 3.30 17.96
N ASN A 440 9.82 2.86 16.73
CA ASN A 440 9.56 3.77 15.61
C ASN A 440 8.29 4.60 15.84
N LEU A 441 7.24 4.02 16.43
CA LEU A 441 6.02 4.76 16.78
C LEU A 441 6.26 5.79 17.90
N LYS A 442 7.13 5.49 18.88
CA LYS A 442 7.49 6.42 19.96
C LYS A 442 8.31 7.61 19.47
N GLU A 443 9.25 7.37 18.56
CA GLU A 443 10.12 8.42 18.00
C GLU A 443 9.44 9.18 16.84
N GLY A 444 8.35 8.64 16.27
CA GLY A 444 7.67 9.23 15.12
C GLY A 444 8.44 9.08 13.79
N GLU A 445 9.60 8.42 13.80
CA GLU A 445 10.46 8.19 12.65
C GLU A 445 11.01 6.75 12.63
N PHE A 446 11.53 6.32 11.48
CA PHE A 446 12.12 4.98 11.35
C PHE A 446 13.54 4.92 11.95
N VAL A 447 13.64 4.69 13.25
CA VAL A 447 14.94 4.59 13.97
C VAL A 447 15.51 3.17 14.04
N ARG A 448 14.68 2.13 13.89
CA ARG A 448 15.11 0.73 14.06
C ARG A 448 14.43 -0.20 13.05
N GLY A 449 15.24 -1.04 12.40
CA GLY A 449 14.77 -2.16 11.59
C GLY A 449 14.54 -3.43 12.40
N GLY A 450 13.69 -4.33 11.88
CA GLY A 450 13.42 -5.65 12.45
C GLY A 450 13.70 -6.82 11.51
N SER A 451 14.62 -6.67 10.56
CA SER A 451 14.95 -7.75 9.60
C SER A 451 16.05 -8.67 10.15
N THR A 452 15.86 -9.98 10.04
CA THR A 452 16.80 -11.02 10.48
C THR A 452 17.90 -11.27 9.44
N ILE A 453 18.93 -12.05 9.79
CA ILE A 453 19.96 -12.46 8.82
C ILE A 453 19.34 -13.28 7.67
N SER A 454 18.33 -14.12 7.94
CA SER A 454 17.63 -14.89 6.91
C SER A 454 16.92 -13.99 5.90
N MET A 455 16.23 -12.96 6.38
CA MET A 455 15.59 -11.95 5.55
C MET A 455 16.59 -11.17 4.71
N GLN A 456 17.70 -10.74 5.32
CA GLN A 456 18.76 -10.04 4.61
C GLN A 456 19.44 -10.91 3.54
N LEU A 457 19.67 -12.20 3.84
CA LEU A 457 20.21 -13.17 2.90
C LEU A 457 19.29 -13.33 1.68
N VAL A 458 17.99 -13.58 1.91
CA VAL A 458 17.01 -13.74 0.83
C VAL A 458 16.93 -12.50 -0.04
N LYS A 459 16.83 -11.32 0.61
CA LYS A 459 16.86 -10.03 -0.08
C LYS A 459 18.07 -9.89 -0.99
N ASN A 460 19.26 -10.26 -0.52
CA ASN A 460 20.49 -10.08 -1.28
C ASN A 460 20.65 -11.12 -2.40
N VAL A 461 20.17 -12.36 -2.22
CA VAL A 461 20.41 -13.46 -3.18
C VAL A 461 19.35 -13.54 -4.29
N PHE A 462 18.09 -13.23 -3.97
CA PHE A 462 16.95 -13.49 -4.86
C PHE A 462 16.24 -12.22 -5.31
N LEU A 463 16.26 -11.15 -4.51
CA LEU A 463 15.41 -10.00 -4.76
C LEU A 463 16.20 -8.81 -5.30
N THR A 464 15.50 -7.93 -6.03
CA THR A 464 16.06 -6.68 -6.53
C THR A 464 16.17 -5.64 -5.39
N ARG A 465 16.97 -4.60 -5.57
CA ARG A 465 17.14 -3.52 -4.56
C ARG A 465 15.95 -2.55 -4.48
N HIS A 466 14.89 -2.71 -5.29
CA HIS A 466 13.73 -1.82 -5.29
C HIS A 466 12.92 -1.95 -3.98
N LYS A 467 12.69 -0.83 -3.29
CA LYS A 467 11.99 -0.84 -2.00
C LYS A 467 10.47 -0.76 -2.18
N THR A 468 9.84 -1.88 -2.52
CA THR A 468 8.37 -1.99 -2.58
C THR A 468 7.82 -2.87 -1.44
N ILE A 469 6.53 -2.69 -1.12
CA ILE A 469 5.82 -3.53 -0.13
C ILE A 469 5.81 -4.97 -0.61
N THR A 470 5.54 -5.17 -1.90
CA THR A 470 5.47 -6.49 -2.52
C THR A 470 6.78 -7.26 -2.42
N ARG A 471 7.92 -6.61 -2.69
CA ARG A 471 9.24 -7.23 -2.47
C ARG A 471 9.38 -7.72 -1.04
N LYS A 472 8.87 -6.98 -0.05
CA LYS A 472 8.95 -7.39 1.36
C LYS A 472 8.08 -8.61 1.68
N VAL A 473 6.91 -8.72 1.05
CA VAL A 473 6.05 -9.90 1.14
C VAL A 473 6.72 -11.11 0.47
N GLU A 474 7.28 -10.93 -0.73
CA GLU A 474 8.04 -11.97 -1.43
C GLU A 474 9.25 -12.46 -0.61
N GLU A 475 9.99 -11.53 0.00
CA GLU A 475 11.07 -11.81 0.95
C GLU A 475 10.60 -12.70 2.09
N ALA A 476 9.44 -12.39 2.70
CA ALA A 476 8.89 -13.18 3.78
C ALA A 476 8.50 -14.59 3.32
N ILE A 477 7.85 -14.74 2.16
CA ILE A 477 7.46 -16.07 1.65
C ILE A 477 8.70 -16.92 1.36
N ILE A 478 9.73 -16.36 0.71
CA ILE A 478 10.97 -17.10 0.43
C ILE A 478 11.72 -17.49 1.71
N VAL A 479 11.81 -16.59 2.70
CA VAL A 479 12.40 -16.91 4.01
C VAL A 479 11.63 -18.05 4.68
N TRP A 480 10.30 -17.97 4.68
CA TRP A 480 9.44 -18.99 5.24
C TRP A 480 9.65 -20.35 4.55
N LEU A 481 9.77 -20.37 3.20
CA LEU A 481 10.06 -21.58 2.44
C LEU A 481 11.40 -22.20 2.82
N ILE A 482 12.47 -21.40 2.87
CA ILE A 482 13.83 -21.90 3.21
C ILE A 482 13.84 -22.48 4.62
N GLU A 483 13.27 -21.76 5.58
CA GLU A 483 13.35 -22.08 7.00
C GLU A 483 12.40 -23.21 7.41
N ASN A 484 11.15 -23.21 6.94
CA ASN A 484 10.19 -24.27 7.31
C ASN A 484 10.42 -25.58 6.57
N LEU A 485 10.87 -25.54 5.32
CA LEU A 485 11.23 -26.77 4.59
C LEU A 485 12.66 -27.24 4.90
N ASN A 486 13.40 -26.54 5.77
CA ASN A 486 14.81 -26.79 6.08
C ASN A 486 15.65 -26.99 4.82
N LEU A 487 15.41 -26.16 3.80
CA LEU A 487 16.10 -26.30 2.52
C LEU A 487 17.60 -26.15 2.74
N VAL A 488 18.03 -25.28 3.64
CA VAL A 488 19.44 -24.95 3.85
C VAL A 488 19.70 -24.84 5.34
N SER A 489 20.82 -25.39 5.81
CA SER A 489 21.20 -25.30 7.22
C SER A 489 21.55 -23.85 7.61
N LYS A 490 21.26 -23.47 8.86
CA LYS A 490 21.62 -22.16 9.41
C LYS A 490 23.11 -21.82 9.22
N ASN A 491 23.99 -22.80 9.40
CA ASN A 491 25.42 -22.62 9.17
C ASN A 491 25.73 -22.23 7.72
N ARG A 492 25.12 -22.92 6.75
CA ARG A 492 25.31 -22.60 5.33
C ARG A 492 24.67 -21.25 4.97
N MET A 493 23.50 -20.93 5.51
CA MET A 493 22.87 -19.62 5.33
C MET A 493 23.78 -18.50 5.83
N PHE A 494 24.35 -18.65 7.03
CA PHE A 494 25.26 -17.65 7.59
C PHE A 494 26.58 -17.57 6.83
N GLU A 495 27.14 -18.70 6.40
CA GLU A 495 28.32 -18.74 5.53
C GLU A 495 28.10 -17.97 4.23
N VAL A 496 26.98 -18.23 3.53
CA VAL A 496 26.62 -17.50 2.30
C VAL A 496 26.44 -16.02 2.61
N TYR A 497 25.71 -15.67 3.68
CA TYR A 497 25.53 -14.28 4.11
C TYR A 497 26.87 -13.57 4.26
N LEU A 498 27.81 -14.14 5.04
CA LEU A 498 29.14 -13.58 5.27
C LEU A 498 29.97 -13.42 4.00
N ASN A 499 29.68 -14.17 2.94
CA ASN A 499 30.41 -14.13 1.68
C ASN A 499 29.78 -13.24 0.60
N ILE A 500 28.55 -12.74 0.79
CA ILE A 500 27.87 -11.89 -0.20
C ILE A 500 27.59 -10.47 0.28
N ILE A 501 27.57 -10.22 1.59
CA ILE A 501 27.25 -8.88 2.10
C ILE A 501 28.34 -7.87 1.75
N GLU A 502 27.90 -6.63 1.56
CA GLU A 502 28.76 -5.50 1.22
C GLU A 502 29.39 -4.91 2.47
N TRP A 503 30.71 -4.74 2.46
CA TRP A 503 31.49 -4.14 3.56
C TRP A 503 32.13 -2.82 3.17
N GLY A 504 31.88 -2.33 1.95
CA GLY A 504 32.44 -1.10 1.39
C GLY A 504 32.18 -1.04 -0.12
N PRO A 505 32.40 0.11 -0.77
CA PRO A 505 32.21 0.23 -2.21
C PRO A 505 33.02 -0.85 -2.96
N ASN A 506 32.31 -1.76 -3.62
CA ASN A 506 32.87 -2.91 -4.34
C ASN A 506 33.64 -3.94 -3.48
N VAL A 507 33.39 -3.99 -2.16
CA VAL A 507 34.00 -4.94 -1.22
C VAL A 507 32.91 -5.89 -0.72
N TYR A 508 32.91 -7.14 -1.20
CA TYR A 508 31.85 -8.11 -0.90
C TYR A 508 32.44 -9.38 -0.29
N GLY A 509 31.87 -9.80 0.83
CA GLY A 509 32.29 -10.97 1.57
C GLY A 509 33.40 -10.72 2.58
N ALA A 510 33.45 -11.56 3.61
CA ALA A 510 34.34 -11.42 4.76
C ALA A 510 35.83 -11.42 4.36
N LYS A 511 36.22 -12.25 3.38
CA LYS A 511 37.61 -12.33 2.91
C LYS A 511 38.08 -11.06 2.22
N ASP A 512 37.26 -10.51 1.33
CA ASP A 512 37.55 -9.22 0.71
C ASP A 512 37.61 -8.13 1.78
N ALA A 513 36.69 -8.12 2.75
CA ALA A 513 36.67 -7.13 3.81
C ALA A 513 37.93 -7.19 4.71
N SER A 514 38.30 -8.38 5.20
CA SER A 514 39.50 -8.55 6.03
C SER A 514 40.77 -8.07 5.33
N ARG A 515 40.91 -8.38 4.04
CA ARG A 515 42.04 -7.93 3.23
C ARG A 515 41.98 -6.43 2.96
N PHE A 516 40.80 -5.91 2.64
CA PHE A 516 40.60 -4.50 2.30
C PHE A 516 40.91 -3.57 3.49
N TYR A 517 40.43 -3.91 4.69
CA TYR A 517 40.62 -3.08 5.88
C TYR A 517 41.96 -3.35 6.57
N PHE A 518 42.35 -4.62 6.72
CA PHE A 518 43.45 -5.01 7.62
C PHE A 518 44.58 -5.78 6.93
N GLY A 519 44.44 -6.14 5.65
CA GLY A 519 45.44 -6.99 4.97
C GLY A 519 45.52 -8.41 5.54
N LYS A 520 44.50 -8.86 6.28
CA LYS A 520 44.48 -10.13 7.02
C LYS A 520 43.57 -11.17 6.37
N GLN A 521 43.76 -12.43 6.73
CA GLN A 521 42.77 -13.48 6.53
C GLN A 521 41.61 -13.33 7.54
N PRO A 522 40.40 -13.85 7.24
CA PRO A 522 39.24 -13.66 8.12
C PRO A 522 39.34 -14.32 9.49
N ASP A 523 40.13 -15.38 9.64
CA ASP A 523 40.42 -16.08 10.89
C ASP A 523 41.41 -15.34 11.79
N GLU A 524 42.25 -14.46 11.23
CA GLU A 524 43.24 -13.64 11.95
C GLU A 524 42.65 -12.36 12.57
N LEU A 525 41.36 -12.09 12.35
CA LEU A 525 40.69 -10.90 12.89
C LEU A 525 40.56 -10.97 14.41
N ASN A 526 41.06 -9.95 15.09
CA ASN A 526 40.87 -9.79 16.53
C ASN A 526 39.48 -9.21 16.87
N LEU A 527 39.15 -9.17 18.17
CA LEU A 527 37.85 -8.68 18.65
C LEU A 527 37.54 -7.24 18.22
N ALA A 528 38.52 -6.34 18.29
CA ALA A 528 38.33 -4.93 17.93
C ALA A 528 38.08 -4.75 16.43
N GLU A 529 38.79 -5.50 15.58
CA GLU A 529 38.62 -5.54 14.13
C GLU A 529 37.28 -6.16 13.74
N ALA A 530 36.86 -7.22 14.44
CA ALA A 530 35.57 -7.87 14.25
C ALA A 530 34.39 -6.94 14.56
N ILE A 531 34.45 -6.21 15.68
CA ILE A 531 33.43 -5.23 16.06
C ILE A 531 33.45 -4.04 15.10
N PHE A 532 34.63 -3.59 14.66
CA PHE A 532 34.74 -2.56 13.63
C PHE A 532 33.98 -2.96 12.38
N LEU A 533 34.32 -4.13 11.81
CA LEU A 533 33.70 -4.60 10.58
C LEU A 533 32.20 -4.62 10.78
N THR A 534 31.70 -5.28 11.83
CA THR A 534 30.26 -5.37 12.12
C THR A 534 29.57 -3.99 12.11
N SER A 535 30.22 -2.94 12.61
CA SER A 535 29.69 -1.58 12.62
C SER A 535 29.50 -0.94 11.22
N ILE A 536 30.10 -1.52 10.18
CA ILE A 536 30.04 -1.05 8.79
C ILE A 536 28.84 -1.63 8.03
N ILE A 537 28.36 -2.83 8.39
CA ILE A 537 27.27 -3.54 7.69
C ILE A 537 26.01 -2.67 7.48
N PRO A 538 25.54 -1.86 8.45
CA PRO A 538 24.32 -1.08 8.25
C PRO A 538 24.46 0.02 7.18
N SER A 539 25.68 0.46 6.87
CA SER A 539 25.93 1.57 5.93
C SER A 539 27.32 1.45 5.27
N PRO A 540 27.55 0.42 4.43
CA PRO A 540 28.90 0.07 3.96
C PRO A 540 29.52 1.15 3.08
N LYS A 541 28.71 1.85 2.28
CA LYS A 541 29.20 2.96 1.44
C LYS A 541 29.64 4.19 2.22
N ARG A 542 29.17 4.34 3.47
CA ARG A 542 29.54 5.43 4.38
C ARG A 542 30.71 5.04 5.29
N TYR A 543 31.44 3.95 5.02
CA TYR A 543 32.54 3.48 5.89
C TYR A 543 33.56 4.57 6.25
N ARG A 544 33.88 5.47 5.30
CA ARG A 544 34.82 6.59 5.50
C ARG A 544 34.43 7.50 6.66
N SER A 545 33.13 7.67 6.95
CA SER A 545 32.68 8.50 8.08
C SER A 545 33.07 7.93 9.44
N SER A 546 33.51 6.67 9.49
CA SER A 546 34.02 6.05 10.71
C SER A 546 35.40 6.56 11.10
N PHE A 547 36.12 7.21 10.17
CA PHE A 547 37.50 7.63 10.35
C PHE A 547 37.68 9.15 10.30
N ASP A 548 38.70 9.66 10.98
CA ASP A 548 39.21 11.03 10.80
C ASP A 548 40.15 11.12 9.59
N SER A 549 40.65 12.34 9.31
CA SER A 549 41.58 12.61 8.20
C SER A 549 42.93 11.88 8.34
N TYR A 550 43.26 11.38 9.53
CA TYR A 550 44.48 10.63 9.82
C TYR A 550 44.27 9.11 9.79
N GLY A 551 43.04 8.65 9.53
CA GLY A 551 42.69 7.24 9.47
C GLY A 551 42.43 6.60 10.84
N ASN A 552 42.27 7.39 11.91
CA ASN A 552 41.87 6.87 13.22
C ASN A 552 40.34 6.79 13.33
N LEU A 553 39.84 5.84 14.12
CA LEU A 553 38.42 5.75 14.41
C LEU A 553 37.93 6.98 15.18
N ARG A 554 36.81 7.55 14.75
CA ARG A 554 36.17 8.67 15.44
C ARG A 554 35.62 8.23 16.80
N SER A 555 35.68 9.13 17.78
CA SER A 555 35.31 8.88 19.19
C SER A 555 33.89 8.32 19.38
N HIS A 556 32.91 8.74 18.57
CA HIS A 556 31.53 8.28 18.65
C HIS A 556 31.38 6.76 18.41
N LYS A 557 32.33 6.11 17.73
CA LYS A 557 32.34 4.66 17.55
C LYS A 557 32.59 3.89 18.84
N GLY A 558 33.19 4.53 19.86
CA GLY A 558 33.42 3.90 21.16
C GLY A 558 32.13 3.42 21.84
N TYR A 559 30.99 4.08 21.60
CA TYR A 559 29.69 3.62 22.11
C TYR A 559 29.32 2.24 21.54
N TYR A 560 29.49 2.05 20.22
CA TYR A 560 29.17 0.79 19.56
C TYR A 560 30.02 -0.37 20.09
N TYR A 561 31.31 -0.13 20.33
CA TYR A 561 32.23 -1.12 20.91
C TYR A 561 31.79 -1.56 22.31
N ARG A 562 31.46 -0.60 23.18
CA ARG A 562 30.96 -0.90 24.53
C ARG A 562 29.62 -1.64 24.48
N LEU A 563 28.72 -1.24 23.58
CA LEU A 563 27.41 -1.87 23.44
C LEU A 563 27.54 -3.33 23.00
N ILE A 564 28.19 -3.59 21.87
CA ILE A 564 28.32 -4.93 21.30
C ILE A 564 29.21 -5.81 22.17
N GLY A 565 30.38 -5.32 22.59
CA GLY A 565 31.26 -6.04 23.51
C GLY A 565 30.55 -6.39 24.82
N GLY A 566 29.77 -5.46 25.37
CA GLY A 566 29.02 -5.69 26.61
C GLY A 566 27.92 -6.75 26.44
N ILE A 567 27.23 -6.79 25.29
CA ILE A 567 26.28 -7.86 24.99
C ILE A 567 27.00 -9.20 24.80
N MET A 568 28.11 -9.22 24.05
CA MET A 568 28.91 -10.44 23.82
C MET A 568 29.41 -11.03 25.14
N ARG A 569 29.91 -10.19 26.05
CA ARG A 569 30.34 -10.59 27.40
C ARG A 569 29.20 -11.18 28.22
N ARG A 570 28.04 -10.51 28.27
CA ARG A 570 26.85 -11.02 28.98
C ARG A 570 26.35 -12.36 28.45
N ARG A 571 26.59 -12.63 27.16
CA ARG A 571 26.25 -13.91 26.51
C ARG A 571 27.36 -14.97 26.62
N GLY A 572 28.48 -14.67 27.28
CA GLY A 572 29.63 -15.58 27.40
C GLY A 572 30.39 -15.80 26.09
N LEU A 573 30.24 -14.90 25.11
CA LEU A 573 30.91 -14.99 23.80
C LEU A 573 32.34 -14.42 23.84
N ILE A 574 32.65 -13.63 24.86
CA ILE A 574 33.98 -13.12 25.21
C ILE A 574 34.11 -13.12 26.74
N THR A 575 35.34 -13.16 27.23
CA THR A 575 35.72 -13.09 28.64
C THR A 575 35.66 -11.66 29.18
N GLU A 576 35.65 -11.52 30.51
CA GLU A 576 35.75 -10.20 31.16
C GLU A 576 37.03 -9.47 30.74
N ALA A 577 38.17 -10.17 30.76
CA ALA A 577 39.46 -9.60 30.40
C ALA A 577 39.51 -9.09 28.96
N GLU A 578 38.89 -9.80 28.01
CA GLU A 578 38.78 -9.33 26.62
C GLU A 578 37.91 -8.08 26.49
N TYR A 579 36.84 -7.97 27.28
CA TYR A 579 35.98 -6.79 27.29
C TYR A 579 36.66 -5.58 27.94
N GLU A 580 37.35 -5.76 29.06
CA GLU A 580 38.08 -4.69 29.74
C GLU A 580 39.22 -4.11 28.86
N ASN A 581 39.85 -4.97 28.06
CA ASN A 581 40.88 -4.58 27.09
C ASN A 581 40.33 -4.18 25.70
N LEU A 582 39.00 -4.09 25.54
CA LEU A 582 38.37 -3.71 24.27
C LEU A 582 38.42 -2.19 24.06
N TYR A 583 39.39 -1.75 23.27
CA TYR A 583 39.50 -0.35 22.86
C TYR A 583 39.07 -0.17 21.40
N PRO A 584 38.36 0.92 21.03
CA PRO A 584 37.98 1.25 19.67
C PRO A 584 39.18 1.77 18.87
N ASN A 585 40.26 1.00 18.82
CA ASN A 585 41.46 1.32 18.08
C ASN A 585 41.70 0.22 17.05
N VAL A 586 41.48 0.56 15.78
CA VAL A 586 41.83 -0.31 14.66
C VAL A 586 42.78 0.45 13.75
N LYS A 587 43.89 -0.19 13.40
CA LYS A 587 44.85 0.35 12.45
C LYS A 587 44.54 -0.21 11.07
N LEU A 588 44.24 0.67 10.13
CA LEU A 588 44.03 0.29 8.74
C LEU A 588 45.38 -0.06 8.10
N TYR A 589 45.50 -1.28 7.59
CA TYR A 589 46.70 -1.77 6.90
C TYR A 589 46.44 -2.19 5.46
N GLY A 590 45.18 -2.38 5.07
CA GLY A 590 44.80 -2.66 3.69
C GLY A 590 44.52 -1.40 2.87
N ARG A 591 44.03 -1.61 1.64
CA ARG A 591 43.68 -0.54 0.67
C ARG A 591 42.71 0.51 1.23
N ALA A 592 41.93 0.19 2.26
CA ALA A 592 41.08 1.16 2.95
C ALA A 592 41.87 2.37 3.47
N ARG A 593 43.11 2.16 3.93
CA ARG A 593 44.00 3.23 4.41
C ARG A 593 44.26 4.27 3.32
N ASP A 594 44.65 3.80 2.13
CA ASP A 594 44.98 4.66 0.98
C ASP A 594 43.78 5.47 0.49
N LEU A 595 42.56 4.96 0.73
CA LEU A 595 41.31 5.58 0.32
C LEU A 595 40.73 6.56 1.35
N ILE A 596 41.25 6.56 2.59
CA ILE A 596 40.81 7.41 3.70
C ILE A 596 41.84 8.49 3.96
N VAL A 597 43.12 8.12 4.04
CA VAL A 597 44.23 9.04 4.26
C VAL A 597 44.68 9.56 2.89
N THR A 598 44.03 10.61 2.42
CA THR A 598 44.54 11.38 1.27
C THR A 598 45.76 12.17 1.72
N ALA A 599 46.79 12.30 0.85
CA ALA A 599 47.98 13.10 1.14
C ALA A 599 47.56 14.51 1.60
N PRO A 600 48.26 15.11 2.58
CA PRO A 600 47.78 16.31 3.25
C PRO A 600 47.71 17.47 2.26
N ASP A 601 46.51 17.89 1.89
CA ASP A 601 46.28 19.15 1.18
C ASP A 601 46.09 20.25 2.23
N THR A 602 46.97 21.25 2.21
CA THR A 602 47.22 22.23 3.28
C THR A 602 46.16 23.33 3.45
N THR A 603 44.93 23.14 2.99
CA THR A 603 43.87 24.14 3.13
C THR A 603 42.69 23.57 3.90
N GLN A 604 42.69 23.82 5.21
CA GLN A 604 41.51 23.63 6.07
C GLN A 604 40.46 24.69 5.72
N LEU A 605 39.27 24.24 5.34
CA LEU A 605 38.03 24.94 5.64
C LEU A 605 37.30 24.08 6.67
N GLU A 606 37.05 24.66 7.85
CA GLU A 606 36.19 24.08 8.86
C GLU A 606 34.76 24.03 8.31
N ASP A 607 34.29 22.85 7.91
CA ASP A 607 32.87 22.63 7.70
C ASP A 607 32.21 22.33 9.06
N ASP A 608 31.30 23.23 9.42
CA ASP A 608 30.47 23.22 10.61
C ASP A 608 29.65 21.91 10.72
N THR A 609 30.08 21.03 11.64
CA THR A 609 29.48 19.72 11.88
C THR A 609 28.19 19.74 12.73
N SER A 610 27.52 20.89 12.87
CA SER A 610 26.34 21.02 13.75
C SER A 610 24.99 20.61 13.15
N LYS A 611 24.94 20.07 11.92
CA LYS A 611 23.71 19.46 11.35
C LYS A 611 24.00 18.11 10.68
N PHE A 612 23.92 17.04 11.46
CA PHE A 612 23.80 15.69 10.91
C PHE A 612 22.40 15.18 11.15
N GLU A 613 21.49 15.55 10.26
CA GLU A 613 20.25 14.83 10.03
C GLU A 613 20.62 13.41 9.57
N LEU A 614 20.14 12.41 10.33
CA LEU A 614 19.88 11.11 9.76
C LEU A 614 18.86 11.35 8.64
N GLU A 615 19.31 11.35 7.38
CA GLU A 615 18.39 11.16 6.26
C GLU A 615 17.76 9.77 6.40
N THR A 616 16.68 9.74 7.16
CA THR A 616 15.70 8.68 7.17
C THR A 616 15.07 8.68 5.78
N ILE A 617 15.16 7.54 5.10
CA ILE A 617 14.33 7.32 3.92
C ILE A 617 12.90 7.25 4.45
N ASP A 618 12.17 8.31 4.16
CA ASP A 618 10.78 8.48 4.53
C ASP A 618 9.94 7.32 3.95
N LEU A 619 9.50 6.44 4.85
CA LEU A 619 8.56 5.35 4.58
C LEU A 619 7.24 5.60 5.30
N LEU A 620 7.00 6.82 5.80
CA LEU A 620 5.81 7.22 6.55
C LEU A 620 5.08 8.39 5.87
N ASP A 621 4.91 8.32 4.55
CA ASP A 621 3.69 8.82 3.92
C ASP A 621 2.77 7.61 3.70
N PHE A 622 1.97 7.31 4.72
CA PHE A 622 0.80 6.42 4.68
C PHE A 622 -0.40 7.12 4.05
#